data_AF-A0A9D2C6T8-F1
#
_entry.id   AF-A0A9D2C6T8-F1
#
_cell.length_a   1.000
_cell.length_b   1.000
_cell.length_c   1.000
_cell.angle_alpha   90.00
_cell.angle_beta   90.00
_cell.angle_gamma   90.00
#
_symmetry.space_group_name_H-M   'P 1'
#
loop_
_entity.id
_entity.type
_entity.pdbx_description
1 polymer ?
#
loop_
_entity_poly.entity_id
_entity_poly.type
_entity_poly.pdbx_seq_one_letter_code
_entity_poly.pdbx_strand_id
1 'polypeptide(L)'
;MSRKRKFLIPAALVLIGVSLWNILPDYLDKRASSRTYEELREDYTEVPAGDDTEKKKDWWLTDVLIRFDELKEQNSDIVAWIRSDDPESTGIDYPVLYSGDNEKYLRRDLYGEEHIAG
;
A
#
# COMPACT_ATOMS: atom_id res chain seq x y z
N MET A 1 -44.28 -13.22 -24.72
CA MET A 1 -43.17 -13.38 -23.75
C MET A 1 -43.71 -13.78 -22.37
N SER A 2 -43.32 -14.96 -21.87
CA SER A 2 -43.84 -15.56 -20.62
C SER A 2 -43.59 -14.66 -19.41
N ARG A 3 -44.63 -14.42 -18.59
CA ARG A 3 -44.59 -13.54 -17.39
C ARG A 3 -43.44 -13.85 -16.45
N LYS A 4 -42.96 -15.10 -16.40
CA LYS A 4 -41.82 -15.54 -15.58
C LYS A 4 -40.47 -14.89 -15.96
N ARG A 5 -40.23 -14.64 -17.26
CA ARG A 5 -39.00 -13.98 -17.73
C ARG A 5 -38.95 -12.49 -17.36
N LYS A 6 -40.11 -11.84 -17.18
CA LYS A 6 -40.20 -10.43 -16.81
C LYS A 6 -39.74 -10.15 -15.38
N PHE A 7 -39.79 -11.14 -14.49
CA PHE A 7 -39.30 -11.03 -13.11
C PHE A 7 -37.87 -11.55 -12.93
N LEU A 8 -37.42 -12.50 -13.77
CA LEU A 8 -36.05 -13.02 -13.73
C LEU A 8 -35.00 -12.00 -14.17
N ILE A 9 -35.30 -11.17 -15.18
CA ILE A 9 -34.38 -10.15 -15.69
C ILE A 9 -34.06 -9.08 -14.64
N PRO A 10 -35.03 -8.42 -13.97
CA PRO A 10 -34.72 -7.44 -12.92
C PRO A 10 -34.06 -8.09 -11.71
N ALA A 11 -34.43 -9.32 -11.32
CA ALA A 11 -33.77 -10.04 -10.23
C ALA A 11 -32.28 -10.31 -10.54
N ALA A 12 -31.95 -10.69 -11.77
CA ALA A 12 -30.56 -10.87 -12.21
C ALA A 12 -29.78 -9.54 -12.19
N LEU A 13 -30.39 -8.43 -12.61
CA LEU A 13 -29.75 -7.11 -12.57
C LEU A 13 -29.48 -6.65 -11.13
N VAL A 14 -30.38 -6.94 -10.19
CA VAL A 14 -30.15 -6.65 -8.76
C VAL A 14 -28.98 -7.48 -8.22
N LEU A 15 -28.90 -8.78 -8.56
CA LEU A 15 -27.77 -9.63 -8.14
C LEU A 15 -26.44 -9.13 -8.70
N ILE A 16 -26.41 -8.70 -9.97
CA ILE A 16 -25.22 -8.10 -10.57
C ILE A 16 -24.86 -6.78 -9.85
N GLY A 17 -25.85 -5.94 -9.55
CA GLY A 17 -25.64 -4.69 -8.82
C GLY A 17 -25.04 -4.90 -7.43
N VAL A 18 -25.56 -5.86 -6.67
CA VAL A 18 -25.01 -6.24 -5.34
C VAL A 18 -23.60 -6.80 -5.47
N SER A 19 -23.34 -7.64 -6.48
CA SER A 19 -22.01 -8.19 -6.70
C SER A 19 -21.00 -7.10 -7.06
N LEU A 20 -21.38 -6.14 -7.92
CA LEU A 20 -20.51 -5.02 -8.28
C LEU A 20 -20.26 -4.08 -7.10
N TRP A 21 -21.29 -3.82 -6.28
CA TRP A 21 -21.15 -2.99 -5.08
C TRP A 21 -20.12 -3.55 -4.09
N ASN A 22 -20.00 -4.88 -3.99
CA ASN A 22 -18.99 -5.50 -3.11
C ASN A 22 -17.57 -5.41 -3.67
N ILE A 23 -17.38 -5.42 -5.00
CA ILE A 23 -16.04 -5.47 -5.63
C ILE A 23 -15.47 -4.07 -5.90
N LEU A 24 -16.33 -3.09 -6.13
CA LEU A 24 -15.92 -1.71 -6.44
C LEU A 24 -15.01 -1.05 -5.38
N PRO A 25 -15.32 -1.09 -4.07
CA PRO A 25 -14.48 -0.45 -3.06
C PRO A 25 -13.06 -1.02 -3.06
N ASP A 26 -12.93 -2.35 -3.05
CA ASP A 26 -11.64 -3.06 -3.06
C ASP A 26 -10.75 -2.66 -4.25
N TYR A 27 -11.35 -2.44 -5.43
CA TYR A 27 -10.60 -2.08 -6.64
C TYR A 27 -10.16 -0.61 -6.67
N LEU A 28 -10.98 0.27 -6.09
CA LEU A 28 -10.64 1.69 -5.97
C LEU A 28 -9.56 1.90 -4.91
N ASP A 29 -9.65 1.17 -3.80
CA ASP A 29 -8.71 1.20 -2.67
C ASP A 29 -7.27 0.88 -3.13
N LYS A 30 -7.11 -0.21 -3.88
CA LYS A 30 -5.81 -0.65 -4.41
C LYS A 30 -5.11 0.42 -5.26
N ARG A 31 -5.84 1.24 -6.00
CA ARG A 31 -5.26 2.28 -6.88
C ARG A 31 -4.86 3.53 -6.10
N ALA A 32 -5.60 3.89 -5.06
CA ALA A 32 -5.27 5.02 -4.20
C ALA A 32 -4.02 4.68 -3.36
N SER A 33 -4.02 3.49 -2.76
CA SER A 33 -2.94 2.95 -1.95
C SER A 33 -1.58 2.94 -2.64
N SER A 34 -1.48 2.41 -3.87
CA SER A 34 -0.20 2.39 -4.59
C SER A 34 0.39 3.78 -4.78
N ARG A 35 -0.43 4.82 -4.98
CA ARG A 35 0.05 6.20 -5.11
C ARG A 35 0.58 6.74 -3.80
N THR A 36 -0.16 6.51 -2.72
CA THR A 36 0.23 6.91 -1.36
C THR A 36 1.59 6.32 -0.98
N TYR A 37 1.80 5.03 -1.24
CA TYR A 37 3.08 4.36 -0.96
C TYR A 37 4.21 4.78 -1.92
N GLU A 38 3.91 5.04 -3.19
CA GLU A 38 4.88 5.63 -4.13
C GLU A 38 5.34 7.02 -3.68
N GLU A 39 4.40 7.87 -3.24
CA GLU A 39 4.68 9.23 -2.73
C GLU A 39 5.47 9.18 -1.42
N LEU A 40 5.11 8.31 -0.48
CA LEU A 40 5.89 8.09 0.75
C LEU A 40 7.33 7.67 0.45
N ARG A 41 7.53 6.81 -0.55
CA ARG A 41 8.88 6.44 -0.96
C ARG A 41 9.63 7.65 -1.52
N GLU A 42 9.03 8.42 -2.41
CA GLU A 42 9.69 9.58 -3.03
C GLU A 42 10.02 10.67 -2.01
N ASP A 43 9.08 10.97 -1.09
CA ASP A 43 9.23 12.03 -0.10
C ASP A 43 10.18 11.67 1.03
N TYR A 44 10.23 10.40 1.44
CA TYR A 44 10.94 10.01 2.66
C TYR A 44 12.17 9.15 2.40
N THR A 45 12.46 8.75 1.17
CA THR A 45 13.71 8.05 0.82
C THR A 45 14.60 8.89 -0.09
N GLU A 46 15.68 9.44 0.46
CA GLU A 46 16.73 10.04 -0.36
C GLU A 46 17.78 8.98 -0.68
N VAL A 47 17.97 8.68 -1.97
CA VAL A 47 19.10 7.87 -2.45
C VAL A 47 20.24 8.84 -2.75
N PRO A 48 21.34 8.87 -1.96
CA PRO A 48 22.46 9.73 -2.25
C PRO A 48 23.02 9.39 -3.63
N ALA A 49 23.23 10.40 -4.48
CA ALA A 49 23.90 10.24 -5.77
C ALA A 49 25.38 9.91 -5.54
N GLY A 50 25.67 8.64 -5.28
CA GLY A 50 27.03 8.15 -5.08
C GLY A 50 27.83 8.14 -6.38
N ASP A 51 29.03 8.70 -6.31
CA ASP A 51 30.10 8.66 -7.32
C ASP A 51 30.29 7.22 -7.87
N ASP A 52 30.36 7.13 -9.18
CA ASP A 52 30.39 5.95 -10.03
C ASP A 52 31.58 5.01 -9.75
N THR A 53 32.52 5.44 -8.90
CA THR A 53 33.83 4.79 -8.73
C THR A 53 33.96 3.88 -7.50
N GLU A 54 33.04 3.88 -6.54
CA GLU A 54 33.09 2.99 -5.35
C GLU A 54 31.86 2.06 -5.15
N LYS A 55 30.90 2.06 -6.08
CA LYS A 55 29.59 1.38 -5.96
C LYS A 55 29.56 -0.16 -5.87
N LYS A 56 30.68 -0.87 -5.72
CA LYS A 56 30.68 -2.35 -5.77
C LYS A 56 30.85 -3.09 -4.45
N LYS A 57 31.17 -2.44 -3.33
CA LYS A 57 31.37 -3.17 -2.07
C LYS A 57 30.20 -3.12 -1.09
N ASP A 58 29.48 -2.00 -1.01
CA ASP A 58 28.49 -1.78 0.06
C ASP A 58 27.20 -1.14 -0.45
N TRP A 59 26.68 -1.61 -1.60
CA TRP A 59 25.44 -1.09 -2.20
C TRP A 59 24.17 -1.41 -1.38
N TRP A 60 24.22 -2.46 -0.55
CA TRP A 60 23.22 -2.78 0.49
C TRP A 60 23.34 -1.86 1.72
N LEU A 61 24.45 -1.12 1.81
CA LEU A 61 24.75 -0.08 2.79
C LEU A 61 24.65 1.31 2.16
N THR A 62 24.05 1.44 0.96
CA THR A 62 23.66 2.75 0.44
C THR A 62 22.70 3.32 1.48
N ASP A 63 23.21 4.21 2.33
CA ASP A 63 22.44 4.87 3.39
C ASP A 63 21.30 5.61 2.70
N VAL A 64 20.16 4.93 2.58
CA VAL A 64 18.90 5.57 2.25
C VAL A 64 18.57 6.38 3.47
N LEU A 65 18.73 7.69 3.34
CA LEU A 65 18.39 8.60 4.42
C LEU A 65 16.86 8.63 4.50
N ILE A 66 16.33 7.88 5.46
CA ILE A 66 14.91 7.87 5.77
C ILE A 66 14.64 9.01 6.75
N ARG A 67 13.78 9.95 6.35
CA ARG A 67 13.33 11.05 7.20
C ARG A 67 12.33 10.55 8.26
N PHE A 68 12.83 9.78 9.24
CA PHE A 68 12.01 9.19 10.31
C PHE A 68 11.31 10.23 11.19
N ASP A 69 11.90 11.41 11.37
CA ASP A 69 11.28 12.46 12.19
C ASP A 69 9.96 12.92 11.57
N GLU A 70 9.93 13.17 10.26
CA GLU A 70 8.73 13.56 9.53
C GLU A 70 7.73 12.40 9.38
N LEU A 71 8.21 11.17 9.17
CA LEU A 71 7.34 9.98 9.17
C LEU A 71 6.63 9.79 10.51
N LYS A 72 7.33 10.03 11.63
CA LYS A 72 6.74 9.93 12.97
C LYS A 72 5.73 11.04 13.25
N GLU A 73 5.85 12.20 12.61
CA GLU A 73 4.81 13.23 12.66
C GLU A 73 3.53 12.78 11.95
N GLN A 74 3.64 12.01 10.86
CA GLN A 74 2.49 11.41 10.17
C GLN A 74 1.88 10.27 10.99
N ASN A 75 2.69 9.33 11.46
CA ASN A 75 2.25 8.28 12.37
C ASN A 75 3.36 7.87 13.36
N SER A 76 3.10 8.07 14.66
CA SER A 76 4.02 7.69 15.74
C SER A 76 4.29 6.20 15.84
N ASP A 77 3.44 5.36 15.25
CA ASP A 77 3.57 3.91 15.25
C ASP A 77 4.60 3.42 14.23
N ILE A 78 5.16 4.28 13.37
CA ILE A 78 6.23 3.91 12.43
C ILE A 78 7.55 3.70 13.20
N VAL A 79 8.09 2.49 13.11
CA VAL A 79 9.29 2.06 13.85
C VAL A 79 10.48 1.71 12.97
N ALA A 80 10.24 1.34 11.72
CA ALA A 80 11.30 0.98 10.78
C ALA A 80 10.84 1.16 9.33
N TRP A 81 11.75 0.90 8.39
CA TRP A 81 11.48 0.84 6.96
C TRP A 81 12.11 -0.44 6.41
N ILE A 82 11.36 -1.19 5.60
CA ILE A 82 11.85 -2.41 4.96
C ILE A 82 11.91 -2.20 3.46
N ARG A 83 13.08 -2.44 2.89
CA ARG A 83 13.34 -2.33 1.46
C ARG A 83 14.16 -3.52 1.00
N SER A 84 13.80 -4.10 -0.14
CA SER A 84 14.66 -5.09 -0.79
C SER A 84 15.80 -4.41 -1.53
N ASP A 85 16.84 -5.21 -1.71
CA ASP A 85 17.98 -4.94 -2.58
C ASP A 85 17.56 -4.61 -4.04
N ASP A 86 16.54 -5.29 -4.57
CA ASP A 86 15.88 -4.98 -5.84
C ASP A 86 14.37 -4.74 -5.64
N PRO A 87 13.96 -3.50 -5.32
CA PRO A 87 12.57 -3.17 -5.06
C PRO A 87 11.71 -3.19 -6.34
N GLU A 88 12.29 -3.07 -7.54
CA GLU A 88 11.54 -3.16 -8.80
C GLU A 88 11.09 -4.59 -9.08
N SER A 89 11.94 -5.57 -8.75
CA SER A 89 11.63 -7.00 -8.92
C SER A 89 10.75 -7.55 -7.79
N THR A 90 11.04 -7.16 -6.54
CA THR A 90 10.36 -7.72 -5.36
C THR A 90 9.10 -6.95 -4.97
N GLY A 91 9.03 -5.66 -5.31
CA GLY A 91 7.98 -4.75 -4.86
C GLY A 91 8.01 -4.47 -3.36
N ILE A 92 9.11 -4.75 -2.65
CA ILE A 92 9.23 -4.55 -1.20
C ILE A 92 9.97 -3.23 -0.93
N ASP A 93 9.21 -2.20 -0.53
CA ASP A 93 9.73 -0.89 -0.13
C ASP A 93 8.67 -0.13 0.69
N TYR A 94 8.55 -0.46 1.99
CA TYR A 94 7.43 -0.03 2.83
C TYR A 94 7.86 0.39 4.26
N PRO A 95 7.10 1.30 4.90
CA PRO A 95 7.25 1.57 6.33
C PRO A 95 6.74 0.38 7.16
N VAL A 96 7.32 0.20 8.35
CA VAL A 96 6.93 -0.84 9.30
C VAL A 96 6.30 -0.17 10.51
N LEU A 97 5.06 -0.55 10.83
CA LEU A 97 4.26 -0.01 11.93
C LEU A 97 4.22 -0.98 13.13
N TYR A 98 4.16 -0.42 14.34
CA TYR A 98 4.04 -1.16 15.59
C TYR A 98 3.05 -0.49 16.55
N SER A 99 1.99 -1.22 16.90
CA SER A 99 0.90 -0.75 17.77
C SER A 99 0.83 -1.43 19.14
N GLY A 100 1.75 -2.36 19.43
CA GLY A 100 1.68 -3.22 20.62
C GLY A 100 0.79 -4.46 20.47
N ASP A 101 0.12 -4.63 19.33
CA ASP A 101 -0.62 -5.82 18.93
C ASP A 101 -0.31 -6.23 17.48
N ASN A 102 -0.85 -7.37 17.04
CA ASN A 102 -0.70 -7.90 15.68
C ASN A 102 -1.98 -7.76 14.84
N GLU A 103 -2.96 -6.98 15.29
CA GLU A 103 -4.30 -6.92 14.67
C GLU A 103 -4.60 -5.56 14.05
N LYS A 104 -4.16 -4.46 14.67
CA LYS A 104 -4.51 -3.09 14.28
C LYS A 104 -4.19 -2.76 12.83
N TYR A 105 -2.99 -3.13 12.36
CA TYR A 105 -2.50 -2.84 11.01
C TYR A 105 -2.65 -4.01 10.03
N LEU A 106 -3.40 -5.07 10.40
CA LEU A 106 -3.67 -6.16 9.48
C LEU A 106 -4.66 -5.75 8.37
N ARG A 107 -5.51 -4.77 8.67
CA ARG A 107 -6.57 -4.25 7.80
C ARG A 107 -6.64 -2.72 7.83
N ARG A 108 -5.55 -2.06 8.23
CA ARG A 108 -5.48 -0.61 8.26
C ARG A 108 -4.15 -0.13 7.76
N ASP A 109 -4.18 0.95 6.99
CA ASP A 109 -2.98 1.61 6.50
C ASP A 109 -2.30 2.47 7.59
N LEU A 110 -1.22 3.15 7.20
CA LEU A 110 -0.48 4.06 8.08
C LEU A 110 -1.27 5.30 8.54
N TYR A 111 -2.44 5.59 7.96
CA TYR A 111 -3.33 6.67 8.43
C TYR A 111 -4.45 6.14 9.33
N GLY A 112 -4.54 4.82 9.48
CA GLY A 112 -5.58 4.15 10.28
C GLY A 112 -6.89 3.92 9.51
N GLU A 113 -6.89 4.14 8.20
CA GLU A 113 -8.03 3.89 7.33
C GLU A 113 -8.12 2.39 7.00
N GLU A 114 -9.32 1.86 6.79
CA GLU A 114 -9.48 0.45 6.42
C GLU A 114 -8.83 0.17 5.06
N HIS A 115 -7.88 -0.76 5.04
CA HIS A 115 -7.14 -1.12 3.85
C HIS A 115 -6.92 -2.63 3.80
N ILE A 116 -7.20 -3.28 2.67
CA ILE A 116 -7.18 -4.76 2.58
C ILE A 116 -5.77 -5.32 2.78
N ALA A 117 -4.74 -4.60 2.33
CA ALA A 117 -3.36 -5.05 2.45
C ALA A 117 -2.70 -4.65 3.78
N GLY A 118 -3.41 -3.86 4.62
CA GLY A 118 -2.78 -3.10 5.71
C GLY A 118 -1.92 -1.95 5.21
#